data_AF-A0A3A4XP19-F1
#
_entry.id   AF-A0A3A4XP19-F1
#
_cell.length_a   1.000
_cell.length_b   1.000
_cell.length_c   1.000
_cell.angle_alpha   90.00
_cell.angle_beta   90.00
_cell.angle_gamma   90.00
#
_symmetry.space_group_name_H-M   'P 1'
#
loop_
_entity.id
_entity.type
_entity.pdbx_description
1 polymer ?
#
loop_
_entity_poly.entity_id
_entity_poly.type
_entity_poly.pdbx_seq_one_letter_code
_entity_poly.pdbx_strand_id
1 'polypeptide(L)'
;LVNIRTQGSLVDYDGDGNTTEGIYYEIQALRGKLYQAIQAYAAEVAGSAIAYSSSAYPYWFIDTNGNGTADSSEAVSSNKYASWTGRLLKAAYNYQVSLKDPGAFAHGGKYIIQLMYDSTEDLNTALSTPVSLVGAARGDEGHFDGSQMAWRDWDAEGEVPANCAKCHGKNGLVDFIEWGTNVAVEPTNGMTCANCHDDVITYTRRAVDSVDFPSGLTADLGDDSNLCILCHQGRASKASVDSRIASGAGPYSFVNIHYYAAGASLFGTDVQGGYEYSGKTYSGQNTFPGHKGYFDTCIECHMSTRTTTLDHNVTTPNPNYCYLCHGTDVSQPNPGFDVDDFEFTGIRPTTAPDYDGDGNVTESLQAEIAGLQAVLYSEIQAYGTATGSPVAYDASSYPYWFKDTNGNGVVDSGEASYKFDAECLKAAYNYQTSLKEPAGYIHNPDYIAELLVDSIEALGGDVAAYTWR
;
A
#
# COMPACT_ATOMS: atom_id res chain seq x y z
N LEU A 1 -19.89 -21.28 -14.35
CA LEU A 1 -19.93 -20.06 -13.51
C LEU A 1 -18.88 -20.08 -12.41
N VAL A 2 -18.48 -21.23 -11.86
CA VAL A 2 -17.46 -21.30 -10.79
C VAL A 2 -16.11 -20.66 -11.13
N ASN A 3 -15.77 -20.53 -12.42
CA ASN A 3 -14.54 -19.86 -12.89
C ASN A 3 -14.68 -18.32 -13.00
N ILE A 4 -15.68 -17.70 -12.38
CA ILE A 4 -15.81 -16.23 -12.40
C ILE A 4 -14.74 -15.63 -11.47
N ARG A 5 -13.90 -14.77 -12.05
CA ARG A 5 -13.01 -13.81 -11.38
C ARG A 5 -13.09 -12.50 -12.17
N THR A 6 -13.18 -11.37 -11.47
CA THR A 6 -13.21 -10.05 -12.10
C THR A 6 -11.84 -9.39 -11.96
N GLN A 7 -11.57 -8.40 -12.82
CA GLN A 7 -10.30 -7.67 -12.82
C GLN A 7 -10.03 -6.87 -11.53
N GLY A 8 -11.03 -6.68 -10.66
CA GLY A 8 -10.85 -6.05 -9.35
C GLY A 8 -10.72 -7.04 -8.19
N SER A 9 -10.32 -8.29 -8.50
CA SER A 9 -10.18 -9.40 -7.56
C SER A 9 -9.07 -10.37 -8.03
N LEU A 10 -7.90 -9.84 -8.38
CA LEU A 10 -6.77 -10.64 -8.87
C LEU A 10 -5.82 -11.11 -7.75
N VAL A 11 -6.16 -10.80 -6.50
CA VAL A 11 -5.41 -11.25 -5.33
C VAL A 11 -5.61 -12.75 -5.12
N ASP A 12 -4.57 -13.41 -4.59
CA ASP A 12 -4.62 -14.76 -4.05
C ASP A 12 -5.28 -14.73 -2.65
N TYR A 13 -6.54 -15.14 -2.55
CA TYR A 13 -7.29 -15.01 -1.29
C TYR A 13 -7.02 -16.16 -0.34
N ASP A 14 -6.68 -17.34 -0.84
CA ASP A 14 -6.43 -18.53 -0.03
C ASP A 14 -4.94 -18.81 0.22
N GLY A 15 -4.03 -18.18 -0.53
CA GLY A 15 -2.59 -18.26 -0.37
C GLY A 15 -1.95 -19.49 -1.02
N ASP A 16 -2.53 -20.05 -2.07
CA ASP A 16 -2.00 -21.21 -2.80
C ASP A 16 -1.13 -20.84 -4.03
N GLY A 17 -1.01 -19.55 -4.33
CA GLY A 17 -0.26 -18.98 -5.45
C GLY A 17 -1.05 -18.89 -6.76
N ASN A 18 -2.34 -19.27 -6.79
CA ASN A 18 -3.15 -19.32 -8.00
C ASN A 18 -4.14 -18.16 -8.12
N THR A 19 -3.69 -17.06 -8.72
CA THR A 19 -4.54 -15.87 -8.98
C THR A 19 -5.45 -16.01 -10.21
N THR A 20 -5.46 -17.16 -10.89
CA THR A 20 -6.18 -17.35 -12.16
C THR A 20 -7.48 -18.13 -12.01
N GLU A 21 -7.65 -18.86 -10.92
CA GLU A 21 -8.87 -19.61 -10.67
C GLU A 21 -10.05 -18.72 -10.27
N GLY A 22 -11.27 -19.22 -10.40
CA GLY A 22 -12.44 -18.43 -10.00
C GLY A 22 -12.58 -18.29 -8.49
N ILE A 23 -13.23 -17.21 -8.04
CA ILE A 23 -13.48 -16.89 -6.61
C ILE A 23 -14.21 -18.03 -5.86
N TYR A 24 -14.87 -18.92 -6.59
CA TYR A 24 -15.43 -20.12 -6.00
C TYR A 24 -14.38 -21.01 -5.32
N TYR A 25 -13.21 -21.21 -5.95
CA TYR A 25 -12.17 -22.13 -5.48
C TYR A 25 -11.40 -21.53 -4.30
N GLU A 26 -11.04 -20.25 -4.39
CA GLU A 26 -10.60 -19.40 -3.27
C GLU A 26 -11.47 -19.59 -2.01
N ILE A 27 -12.80 -19.46 -2.17
CA ILE A 27 -13.75 -19.67 -1.07
C ILE A 27 -13.71 -21.13 -0.56
N GLN A 28 -13.57 -22.11 -1.44
CA GLN A 28 -13.51 -23.52 -1.05
C GLN A 28 -12.26 -23.85 -0.24
N ALA A 29 -11.10 -23.32 -0.61
CA ALA A 29 -9.86 -23.51 0.12
C ALA A 29 -9.91 -22.81 1.49
N LEU A 30 -10.39 -21.57 1.55
CA LEU A 30 -10.61 -20.86 2.81
C LEU A 30 -11.62 -21.55 3.72
N ARG A 31 -12.68 -22.18 3.18
CA ARG A 31 -13.56 -23.07 3.96
C ARG A 31 -12.78 -24.22 4.58
N GLY A 32 -11.84 -24.81 3.84
CA GLY A 32 -10.94 -25.84 4.34
C GLY A 32 -10.11 -25.36 5.53
N LYS A 33 -9.46 -24.20 5.39
CA LYS A 33 -8.66 -23.58 6.47
C LYS A 33 -9.50 -23.27 7.70
N LEU A 34 -10.68 -22.67 7.53
CA LEU A 34 -11.60 -22.40 8.63
C LEU A 34 -12.09 -23.68 9.31
N TYR A 35 -12.43 -24.72 8.55
CA TYR A 35 -12.88 -25.99 9.12
C TYR A 35 -11.77 -26.65 9.94
N GLN A 36 -10.54 -26.64 9.43
CA GLN A 36 -9.37 -27.12 10.16
C GLN A 36 -9.18 -26.36 11.48
N ALA A 37 -9.31 -25.03 11.47
CA ALA A 37 -9.19 -24.20 12.67
C ALA A 37 -10.32 -24.49 13.68
N ILE A 38 -11.56 -24.69 13.20
CA ILE A 38 -12.72 -25.08 14.02
C ILE A 38 -12.45 -26.43 14.72
N GLN A 39 -11.92 -27.42 14.00
CA GLN A 39 -11.62 -28.75 14.54
C GLN A 39 -10.50 -28.70 15.58
N ALA A 40 -9.40 -28.00 15.25
CA ALA A 40 -8.28 -27.81 16.17
C ALA A 40 -8.73 -27.11 17.45
N TYR A 41 -9.51 -26.02 17.33
CA TYR A 41 -9.99 -25.26 18.48
C TYR A 41 -10.95 -26.08 19.34
N ALA A 42 -11.86 -26.83 18.72
CA ALA A 42 -12.82 -27.65 19.45
C ALA A 42 -12.11 -28.75 20.27
N ALA A 43 -11.10 -29.39 19.68
CA ALA A 43 -10.32 -30.41 20.36
C ALA A 43 -9.41 -29.83 21.46
N GLU A 44 -8.62 -28.81 21.15
CA GLU A 44 -7.60 -28.25 22.05
C GLU A 44 -8.18 -27.35 23.15
N VAL A 45 -9.11 -26.47 22.79
CA VAL A 45 -9.59 -25.39 23.67
C VAL A 45 -10.96 -25.71 24.24
N ALA A 46 -11.90 -26.20 23.43
CA ALA A 46 -13.24 -26.56 23.91
C ALA A 46 -13.30 -27.94 24.58
N GLY A 47 -12.28 -28.78 24.38
CA GLY A 47 -12.16 -30.12 24.97
C GLY A 47 -13.12 -31.16 24.40
N SER A 48 -13.73 -30.91 23.24
CA SER A 48 -14.63 -31.84 22.57
C SER A 48 -14.42 -31.74 21.06
N ALA A 49 -14.02 -32.83 20.42
CA ALA A 49 -13.89 -32.85 18.96
C ALA A 49 -15.25 -32.61 18.29
N ILE A 50 -15.23 -31.91 17.15
CA ILE A 50 -16.40 -31.44 16.42
C ILE A 50 -16.35 -31.91 14.98
N ALA A 51 -17.51 -32.27 14.43
CA ALA A 51 -17.67 -32.50 13.00
C ALA A 51 -18.94 -31.86 12.44
N TYR A 52 -18.88 -31.43 11.18
CA TYR A 52 -19.99 -30.85 10.44
C TYR A 52 -20.68 -31.88 9.55
N SER A 53 -22.01 -31.79 9.44
CA SER A 53 -22.81 -32.47 8.42
C SER A 53 -23.81 -31.50 7.80
N SER A 54 -23.80 -31.37 6.47
CA SER A 54 -24.79 -30.59 5.73
C SER A 54 -26.16 -31.27 5.63
N SER A 55 -26.22 -32.58 5.92
CA SER A 55 -27.38 -33.44 5.67
C SER A 55 -28.18 -33.79 6.93
N ALA A 56 -27.68 -33.46 8.13
CA ALA A 56 -28.32 -33.78 9.39
C ALA A 56 -28.42 -32.56 10.31
N TYR A 57 -29.59 -32.33 10.92
CA TYR A 57 -29.79 -31.26 11.92
C TYR A 57 -29.37 -31.76 13.33
N PRO A 58 -28.61 -30.98 14.14
CA PRO A 58 -28.34 -29.53 14.02
C PRO A 58 -27.03 -29.14 13.32
N TYR A 59 -26.57 -29.93 12.35
CA TYR A 59 -25.38 -29.74 11.51
C TYR A 59 -24.04 -29.91 12.19
N TRP A 60 -23.93 -29.70 13.49
CA TRP A 60 -22.71 -29.89 14.25
C TRP A 60 -22.87 -30.99 15.30
N PHE A 61 -21.95 -31.96 15.28
CA PHE A 61 -21.99 -33.17 16.10
C PHE A 61 -20.65 -33.36 16.81
N ILE A 62 -20.66 -34.13 17.91
CA ILE A 62 -19.43 -34.57 18.56
C ILE A 62 -18.78 -35.62 17.64
N ASP A 63 -17.53 -35.37 17.28
CA ASP A 63 -16.68 -36.34 16.58
C ASP A 63 -16.12 -37.33 17.61
N THR A 64 -16.79 -38.47 17.75
CA THR A 64 -16.50 -39.44 18.82
C THR A 64 -15.31 -40.33 18.50
N ASN A 65 -14.98 -40.47 17.22
CA ASN A 65 -13.86 -41.31 16.77
C ASN A 65 -12.62 -40.48 16.37
N GLY A 66 -12.73 -39.15 16.31
CA GLY A 66 -11.65 -38.23 16.04
C GLY A 66 -11.20 -38.22 14.57
N ASN A 67 -12.05 -38.65 13.63
CA ASN A 67 -11.71 -38.73 12.21
C ASN A 67 -12.02 -37.43 11.44
N GLY A 68 -12.57 -36.42 12.11
CA GLY A 68 -12.90 -35.12 11.56
C GLY A 68 -14.15 -35.08 10.67
N THR A 69 -14.92 -36.15 10.61
CA THR A 69 -16.09 -36.29 9.74
C THR A 69 -17.30 -36.67 10.58
N ALA A 70 -18.48 -36.11 10.29
CA ALA A 70 -19.70 -36.49 10.97
C ALA A 70 -20.26 -37.78 10.33
N ASP A 71 -19.82 -38.94 10.83
CA ASP A 71 -20.27 -40.23 10.32
C ASP A 71 -21.77 -40.44 10.50
N SER A 72 -22.38 -41.35 9.74
CA SER A 72 -23.83 -41.63 9.86
C SER A 72 -24.26 -42.09 11.26
N SER A 73 -23.36 -42.69 12.04
CA SER A 73 -23.57 -43.04 13.45
C SER A 73 -23.48 -41.85 14.41
N GLU A 74 -22.79 -40.77 14.01
CA GLU A 74 -22.55 -39.57 14.83
C GLU A 74 -23.50 -38.43 14.46
N ALA A 75 -23.95 -38.37 13.20
CA ALA A 75 -24.88 -37.38 12.66
C ALA A 75 -26.34 -37.63 13.11
N VAL A 76 -26.53 -37.92 14.39
CA VAL A 76 -27.81 -38.20 15.05
C VAL A 76 -28.08 -37.14 16.12
N SER A 77 -29.35 -36.73 16.29
CA SER A 77 -29.69 -35.59 17.15
C SER A 77 -29.28 -35.74 18.62
N SER A 78 -29.12 -36.98 19.12
CA SER A 78 -28.62 -37.27 20.46
C SER A 78 -27.14 -36.94 20.64
N ASN A 79 -26.37 -36.89 19.55
CA ASN A 79 -24.93 -36.59 19.52
C ASN A 79 -24.63 -35.16 19.05
N LYS A 80 -25.61 -34.25 19.19
CA LYS A 80 -25.43 -32.83 18.87
C LYS A 80 -24.23 -32.23 19.62
N TYR A 81 -23.50 -31.34 18.96
CA TYR A 81 -22.40 -30.63 19.60
C TYR A 81 -22.94 -29.61 20.62
N ALA A 82 -22.42 -29.63 21.85
CA ALA A 82 -22.89 -28.78 22.95
C ALA A 82 -21.79 -27.96 23.64
N SER A 83 -20.51 -28.27 23.40
CA SER A 83 -19.35 -27.63 24.05
C SER A 83 -18.94 -26.32 23.36
N TRP A 84 -19.90 -25.44 23.11
CA TRP A 84 -19.66 -24.17 22.41
C TRP A 84 -18.95 -23.16 23.31
N THR A 85 -17.81 -22.65 22.85
CA THR A 85 -17.29 -21.37 23.33
C THR A 85 -17.87 -20.23 22.49
N GLY A 86 -17.80 -19.00 23.01
CA GLY A 86 -18.23 -17.82 22.23
C GLY A 86 -17.45 -17.65 20.92
N ARG A 87 -16.17 -18.04 20.90
CA ARG A 87 -15.29 -17.99 19.72
C ARG A 87 -15.69 -19.04 18.68
N LEU A 88 -15.80 -20.29 19.12
CA LEU A 88 -16.17 -21.42 18.28
C LEU A 88 -17.56 -21.27 17.67
N LEU A 89 -18.52 -20.73 18.42
CA LEU A 89 -19.87 -20.51 17.91
C LEU A 89 -19.91 -19.51 16.76
N LYS A 90 -19.15 -18.40 16.84
CA LYS A 90 -19.05 -17.40 15.76
C LYS A 90 -18.43 -18.00 14.51
N ALA A 91 -17.31 -18.71 14.65
CA ALA A 91 -16.63 -19.37 13.54
C ALA A 91 -17.51 -20.43 12.87
N ALA A 92 -18.17 -21.30 13.65
CA ALA A 92 -19.08 -22.32 13.13
C ALA A 92 -20.30 -21.72 12.42
N TYR A 93 -20.82 -20.59 12.91
CA TYR A 93 -21.87 -19.84 12.23
C TYR A 93 -21.40 -19.32 10.88
N ASN A 94 -20.24 -18.66 10.82
CA ASN A 94 -19.68 -18.12 9.58
C ASN A 94 -19.33 -19.22 8.57
N TYR A 95 -18.78 -20.34 9.03
CA TYR A 95 -18.57 -21.53 8.20
C TYR A 95 -19.88 -21.99 7.56
N GLN A 96 -20.95 -22.08 8.34
CA GLN A 96 -22.26 -22.47 7.82
C GLN A 96 -22.84 -21.41 6.88
N VAL A 97 -22.72 -20.11 7.17
CA VAL A 97 -23.14 -19.02 6.27
C VAL A 97 -22.49 -19.20 4.90
N SER A 98 -21.17 -19.46 4.88
CA SER A 98 -20.46 -19.68 3.62
C SER A 98 -21.13 -20.78 2.79
N LEU A 99 -21.56 -21.89 3.39
CA LEU A 99 -22.13 -23.04 2.68
C LEU A 99 -23.59 -22.85 2.21
N LYS A 100 -24.34 -21.91 2.79
CA LYS A 100 -25.79 -21.78 2.52
C LYS A 100 -26.14 -20.98 1.28
N ASP A 101 -25.17 -20.29 0.70
CA ASP A 101 -25.31 -19.57 -0.55
C ASP A 101 -24.35 -20.15 -1.61
N PRO A 102 -24.83 -21.08 -2.47
CA PRO A 102 -24.02 -21.65 -3.53
C PRO A 102 -23.54 -20.63 -4.56
N GLY A 103 -24.19 -19.46 -4.66
CA GLY A 103 -23.87 -18.39 -5.60
C GLY A 103 -22.95 -17.33 -5.03
N ALA A 104 -22.59 -17.41 -3.75
CA ALA A 104 -21.94 -16.31 -3.03
C ALA A 104 -20.68 -15.78 -3.72
N PHE A 105 -19.91 -16.66 -4.37
CA PHE A 105 -18.73 -16.29 -5.16
C PHE A 105 -19.00 -15.22 -6.24
N ALA A 106 -20.24 -15.11 -6.76
CA ALA A 106 -20.60 -14.19 -7.84
C ALA A 106 -21.24 -12.87 -7.36
N HIS A 107 -21.91 -12.85 -6.20
CA HIS A 107 -22.67 -11.67 -5.74
C HIS A 107 -22.30 -11.19 -4.32
N GLY A 108 -21.32 -11.82 -3.69
CA GLY A 108 -20.84 -11.44 -2.35
C GLY A 108 -19.54 -12.12 -1.94
N GLY A 109 -18.69 -12.53 -2.88
CA GLY A 109 -17.54 -13.42 -2.61
C GLY A 109 -16.58 -12.83 -1.58
N LYS A 110 -16.28 -11.53 -1.71
CA LYS A 110 -15.41 -10.76 -0.79
C LYS A 110 -15.89 -10.82 0.66
N TYR A 111 -17.21 -10.65 0.87
CA TYR A 111 -17.79 -10.74 2.21
C TYR A 111 -17.62 -12.15 2.80
N ILE A 112 -17.83 -13.19 1.99
CA ILE A 112 -17.63 -14.57 2.46
C ILE A 112 -16.16 -14.86 2.78
N ILE A 113 -15.23 -14.39 1.94
CA ILE A 113 -13.79 -14.49 2.17
C ILE A 113 -13.41 -13.85 3.52
N GLN A 114 -13.84 -12.61 3.76
CA GLN A 114 -13.59 -11.90 5.03
C GLN A 114 -14.12 -12.68 6.23
N LEU A 115 -15.35 -13.21 6.18
CA LEU A 115 -15.90 -14.01 7.28
C LEU A 115 -15.03 -15.24 7.58
N MET A 116 -14.49 -15.91 6.56
CA MET A 116 -13.67 -17.10 6.75
C MET A 116 -12.27 -16.78 7.23
N TYR A 117 -11.65 -15.75 6.66
CA TYR A 117 -10.35 -15.25 7.07
C TYR A 117 -10.39 -14.80 8.55
N ASP A 118 -11.32 -13.91 8.90
CA ASP A 118 -11.45 -13.34 10.25
C ASP A 118 -11.78 -14.43 11.28
N SER A 119 -12.61 -15.41 10.92
CA SER A 119 -12.92 -16.53 11.82
C SER A 119 -11.70 -17.43 12.04
N THR A 120 -10.87 -17.64 11.01
CA THR A 120 -9.65 -18.45 11.12
C THR A 120 -8.61 -17.73 11.99
N GLU A 121 -8.41 -16.44 11.75
CA GLU A 121 -7.53 -15.58 12.54
C GLU A 121 -7.95 -15.54 14.02
N ASP A 122 -9.24 -15.33 14.29
CA ASP A 122 -9.79 -15.28 15.66
C ASP A 122 -9.50 -16.59 16.40
N LEU A 123 -9.77 -17.75 15.78
CA LEU A 123 -9.47 -19.06 16.37
C LEU A 123 -7.97 -19.28 16.58
N ASN A 124 -7.12 -18.88 15.62
CA ASN A 124 -5.67 -19.01 15.70
C ASN A 124 -5.06 -18.32 16.93
N THR A 125 -5.67 -17.26 17.45
CA THR A 125 -5.20 -16.57 18.67
C THR A 125 -5.19 -17.46 19.93
N ALA A 126 -5.89 -18.60 19.90
CA ALA A 126 -6.01 -19.51 21.04
C ALA A 126 -5.42 -20.91 20.77
N LEU A 127 -4.87 -21.16 19.58
CA LEU A 127 -4.29 -22.44 19.20
C LEU A 127 -2.79 -22.49 19.52
N SER A 128 -2.31 -23.62 20.03
CA SER A 128 -0.89 -23.89 20.18
C SER A 128 -0.15 -23.95 18.84
N THR A 129 -0.83 -24.42 17.78
CA THR A 129 -0.33 -24.44 16.40
C THR A 129 -1.40 -23.81 15.48
N PRO A 130 -1.23 -22.53 15.10
CA PRO A 130 -2.17 -21.85 14.20
C PRO A 130 -2.28 -22.52 12.82
N VAL A 131 -3.48 -22.48 12.23
CA VAL A 131 -3.68 -22.80 10.81
C VAL A 131 -3.07 -21.68 9.96
N SER A 132 -2.21 -22.03 9.01
CA SER A 132 -1.48 -21.04 8.21
C SER A 132 -2.41 -20.22 7.31
N LEU A 133 -2.31 -18.89 7.46
CA LEU A 133 -2.85 -17.89 6.54
C LEU A 133 -1.73 -17.17 5.77
N VAL A 134 -0.51 -17.71 5.76
CA VAL A 134 0.59 -17.17 4.94
C VAL A 134 0.16 -17.17 3.47
N GLY A 135 0.37 -16.05 2.78
CA GLY A 135 -0.03 -15.84 1.37
C GLY A 135 -1.50 -15.49 1.17
N ALA A 136 -2.38 -15.79 2.13
CA ALA A 136 -3.82 -15.55 2.01
C ALA A 136 -4.15 -14.06 2.19
N ALA A 137 -5.05 -13.55 1.36
CA ALA A 137 -5.53 -12.17 1.46
C ALA A 137 -6.95 -12.06 2.03
N ARG A 138 -7.13 -11.09 2.95
CA ARG A 138 -8.44 -10.74 3.52
C ARG A 138 -9.27 -9.83 2.59
N GLY A 139 -8.60 -8.89 1.92
CA GLY A 139 -9.20 -7.84 1.09
C GLY A 139 -8.71 -7.88 -0.35
N ASP A 140 -9.18 -6.96 -1.17
CA ASP A 140 -8.63 -6.78 -2.52
C ASP A 140 -7.30 -6.01 -2.49
N GLU A 141 -6.75 -5.77 -3.67
CA GLU A 141 -5.58 -4.92 -3.84
C GLU A 141 -5.98 -3.45 -4.10
N GLY A 142 -5.22 -2.54 -3.48
CA GLY A 142 -5.12 -1.13 -3.85
C GLY A 142 -6.47 -0.43 -4.09
N HIS A 143 -6.66 0.01 -5.34
CA HIS A 143 -7.84 0.77 -5.76
C HIS A 143 -9.16 0.04 -5.52
N PHE A 144 -9.16 -1.29 -5.51
CA PHE A 144 -10.37 -2.09 -5.40
C PHE A 144 -10.70 -2.51 -3.96
N ASP A 145 -9.78 -2.28 -3.02
CA ASP A 145 -10.04 -2.54 -1.60
C ASP A 145 -10.71 -1.33 -0.94
N GLY A 146 -12.04 -1.30 -1.08
CA GLY A 146 -12.86 -0.27 -0.46
C GLY A 146 -12.83 -0.23 1.07
N SER A 147 -12.23 -1.22 1.75
CA SER A 147 -12.10 -1.23 3.21
C SER A 147 -10.94 -0.39 3.74
N GLN A 148 -10.03 0.05 2.86
CA GLN A 148 -8.85 0.82 3.25
C GLN A 148 -9.16 2.27 3.59
N MET A 149 -8.32 2.88 4.44
CA MET A 149 -8.46 4.27 4.89
C MET A 149 -8.59 5.27 3.75
N ALA A 150 -7.97 5.02 2.59
CA ALA A 150 -8.13 5.83 1.39
C ALA A 150 -9.60 6.03 0.97
N TRP A 151 -10.50 5.12 1.33
CA TRP A 151 -11.92 5.17 0.99
C TRP A 151 -12.83 5.42 2.20
N ARG A 152 -12.31 5.21 3.41
CA ARG A 152 -13.06 5.23 4.67
C ARG A 152 -12.86 6.51 5.50
N ASP A 153 -11.91 7.37 5.12
CA ASP A 153 -11.57 8.60 5.86
C ASP A 153 -12.79 9.50 6.13
N TRP A 154 -13.76 9.50 5.21
CA TRP A 154 -14.95 10.36 5.26
C TRP A 154 -16.24 9.64 5.70
N ASP A 155 -16.15 8.45 6.28
CA ASP A 155 -17.34 7.68 6.68
C ASP A 155 -18.15 8.35 7.79
N ALA A 156 -17.48 9.08 8.69
CA ALA A 156 -18.15 9.80 9.77
C ALA A 156 -18.89 11.05 9.25
N GLU A 157 -18.30 11.72 8.28
CA GLU A 157 -18.85 12.90 7.61
C GLU A 157 -19.95 12.51 6.60
N GLY A 158 -19.85 11.31 6.02
CA GLY A 158 -20.73 10.85 4.94
C GLY A 158 -20.46 11.53 3.60
N GLU A 159 -19.36 12.28 3.45
CA GLU A 159 -19.10 13.10 2.27
C GLU A 159 -17.59 13.26 2.04
N VAL A 160 -17.12 12.86 0.85
CA VAL A 160 -15.78 13.15 0.33
C VAL A 160 -15.77 14.58 -0.22
N PRO A 161 -14.95 15.50 0.34
CA PRO A 161 -14.91 16.88 -0.11
C PRO A 161 -14.42 17.03 -1.56
N ALA A 162 -14.84 18.10 -2.22
CA ALA A 162 -14.51 18.38 -3.62
C ALA A 162 -13.01 18.29 -3.95
N ASN A 163 -12.13 18.79 -3.06
CA ASN A 163 -10.68 18.75 -3.26
C ASN A 163 -10.04 17.37 -3.06
N CYS A 164 -10.80 16.37 -2.60
CA CYS A 164 -10.40 14.98 -2.43
C CYS A 164 -11.12 14.06 -3.44
N ALA A 165 -12.28 14.51 -3.94
CA ALA A 165 -13.16 13.74 -4.81
C ALA A 165 -12.51 13.32 -6.13
N LYS A 166 -11.51 14.05 -6.66
CA LYS A 166 -10.76 13.63 -7.87
C LYS A 166 -10.24 12.20 -7.75
N CYS A 167 -9.60 11.88 -6.63
CA CYS A 167 -8.93 10.59 -6.42
C CYS A 167 -9.81 9.59 -5.65
N HIS A 168 -10.71 10.09 -4.80
CA HIS A 168 -11.46 9.27 -3.84
C HIS A 168 -12.98 9.21 -4.12
N GLY A 169 -13.44 9.85 -5.20
CA GLY A 169 -14.84 9.89 -5.59
C GLY A 169 -15.18 8.85 -6.66
N LYS A 170 -16.46 8.44 -6.70
CA LYS A 170 -16.97 7.44 -7.65
C LYS A 170 -16.61 7.70 -9.11
N ASN A 171 -16.81 8.96 -9.53
CA ASN A 171 -16.55 9.48 -10.87
C ASN A 171 -15.49 10.59 -10.82
N GLY A 172 -14.67 10.61 -9.77
CA GLY A 172 -13.75 11.70 -9.48
C GLY A 172 -12.86 12.06 -10.67
N LEU A 173 -12.25 11.04 -11.26
CA LEU A 173 -11.35 11.23 -12.39
C LEU A 173 -12.11 11.65 -13.65
N VAL A 174 -13.32 11.14 -13.83
CA VAL A 174 -14.20 11.46 -14.98
C VAL A 174 -14.58 12.94 -14.97
N ASP A 175 -15.12 13.39 -13.85
CA ASP A 175 -15.57 14.78 -13.68
C ASP A 175 -14.39 15.75 -13.80
N PHE A 176 -13.21 15.36 -13.29
CA PHE A 176 -12.00 16.16 -13.41
C PHE A 176 -11.51 16.28 -14.87
N ILE A 177 -11.48 15.16 -15.62
CA ILE A 177 -11.09 15.19 -17.04
C ILE A 177 -12.07 16.03 -17.86
N GLU A 178 -13.37 15.97 -17.55
CA GLU A 178 -14.40 16.70 -18.31
C GLU A 178 -14.46 18.19 -17.96
N TRP A 179 -14.33 18.55 -16.68
CA TRP A 179 -14.62 19.90 -16.17
C TRP A 179 -13.44 20.60 -15.50
N GLY A 180 -12.32 19.92 -15.27
CA GLY A 180 -11.14 20.44 -14.58
C GLY A 180 -11.34 20.66 -13.07
N THR A 181 -12.46 20.20 -12.52
CA THR A 181 -12.83 20.38 -11.11
C THR A 181 -13.78 19.27 -10.66
N ASN A 182 -14.00 19.17 -9.36
CA ASN A 182 -14.92 18.21 -8.76
C ASN A 182 -15.87 18.91 -7.78
N VAL A 183 -16.95 18.22 -7.45
CA VAL A 183 -17.83 18.56 -6.33
C VAL A 183 -17.67 17.51 -5.23
N ALA A 184 -18.22 17.79 -4.06
CA ALA A 184 -18.25 16.82 -2.99
C ALA A 184 -19.22 15.67 -3.33
N VAL A 185 -18.89 14.45 -2.89
CA VAL A 185 -19.58 13.21 -3.28
C VAL A 185 -19.66 12.23 -2.12
N GLU A 186 -20.58 11.27 -2.19
CA GLU A 186 -20.69 10.19 -1.21
C GLU A 186 -19.43 9.28 -1.22
N PRO A 187 -18.97 8.78 -0.05
CA PRO A 187 -17.91 7.79 0.03
C PRO A 187 -18.19 6.53 -0.80
N THR A 188 -17.15 5.98 -1.42
CA THR A 188 -17.26 4.80 -2.30
C THR A 188 -16.49 3.61 -1.81
N ASN A 189 -16.99 2.40 -2.06
CA ASN A 189 -16.30 1.16 -1.73
C ASN A 189 -15.24 0.82 -2.79
N GLY A 190 -14.18 1.62 -2.86
CA GLY A 190 -13.12 1.51 -3.85
C GLY A 190 -13.36 2.38 -5.10
N MET A 191 -12.37 2.34 -5.99
CA MET A 191 -12.39 2.98 -7.31
C MET A 191 -13.30 2.20 -8.26
N THR A 192 -14.04 2.91 -9.11
CA THR A 192 -14.85 2.27 -10.17
C THR A 192 -14.09 2.16 -11.48
N CYS A 193 -14.42 1.15 -12.29
CA CYS A 193 -13.83 0.94 -13.62
C CYS A 193 -13.96 2.18 -14.52
N ALA A 194 -15.03 2.96 -14.36
CA ALA A 194 -15.34 4.12 -15.16
C ALA A 194 -14.35 5.29 -14.99
N ASN A 195 -13.54 5.28 -13.92
CA ASN A 195 -12.50 6.29 -13.73
C ASN A 195 -11.43 6.18 -14.81
N CYS A 196 -11.05 4.97 -15.20
CA CYS A 196 -10.04 4.75 -16.25
C CYS A 196 -10.67 4.40 -17.61
N HIS A 197 -11.82 3.73 -17.62
CA HIS A 197 -12.51 3.30 -18.83
C HIS A 197 -13.67 4.23 -19.20
N ASP A 198 -13.73 4.64 -20.46
CA ASP A 198 -14.88 5.34 -21.03
C ASP A 198 -15.98 4.38 -21.53
N ASP A 199 -15.63 3.12 -21.80
CA ASP A 199 -16.56 2.03 -22.09
C ASP A 199 -16.11 0.74 -21.40
N VAL A 200 -16.93 0.19 -20.52
CA VAL A 200 -16.66 -1.06 -19.78
C VAL A 200 -17.17 -2.33 -20.48
N ILE A 201 -17.76 -2.18 -21.67
CA ILE A 201 -18.17 -3.28 -22.55
C ILE A 201 -17.07 -3.55 -23.58
N THR A 202 -16.51 -2.49 -24.17
CA THR A 202 -15.40 -2.59 -25.13
C THR A 202 -14.03 -2.38 -24.49
N TYR A 203 -13.99 -1.98 -23.22
CA TYR A 203 -12.80 -1.73 -22.41
C TYR A 203 -11.88 -0.64 -22.98
N THR A 204 -12.42 0.32 -23.73
CA THR A 204 -11.67 1.51 -24.12
C THR A 204 -11.33 2.34 -22.88
N ARG A 205 -10.24 3.11 -22.98
CA ARG A 205 -9.66 3.89 -21.88
C ARG A 205 -9.79 5.36 -22.20
N ARG A 206 -9.90 6.17 -21.15
CA ARG A 206 -9.90 7.63 -21.25
C ARG A 206 -8.52 8.10 -21.67
N ALA A 207 -8.46 8.97 -22.67
CA ALA A 207 -7.21 9.57 -23.10
C ALA A 207 -6.88 10.79 -22.21
N VAL A 208 -5.63 10.86 -21.76
CA VAL A 208 -5.06 12.02 -21.07
C VAL A 208 -3.73 12.32 -21.74
N ASP A 209 -3.65 13.45 -22.45
CA ASP A 209 -2.48 13.79 -23.26
C ASP A 209 -1.28 14.22 -22.40
N SER A 210 -1.52 14.92 -21.29
CA SER A 210 -0.49 15.36 -20.35
C SER A 210 -1.12 15.76 -19.02
N VAL A 211 -0.30 15.92 -17.98
CA VAL A 211 -0.76 16.20 -16.62
C VAL A 211 -0.06 17.42 -16.05
N ASP A 212 -0.86 18.35 -15.50
CA ASP A 212 -0.38 19.53 -14.79
C ASP A 212 -0.06 19.19 -13.33
N PHE A 213 1.17 19.48 -12.92
CA PHE A 213 1.66 19.25 -11.57
C PHE A 213 1.43 20.47 -10.67
N PRO A 214 1.42 20.30 -9.33
CA PRO A 214 1.25 21.42 -8.41
C PRO A 214 2.34 22.51 -8.51
N SER A 215 3.46 22.25 -9.18
CA SER A 215 4.49 23.23 -9.51
C SER A 215 4.08 24.22 -10.62
N GLY A 216 3.04 23.89 -11.39
CA GLY A 216 2.68 24.59 -12.62
C GLY A 216 3.44 24.09 -13.85
N LEU A 217 4.26 23.05 -13.71
CA LEU A 217 4.90 22.32 -14.81
C LEU A 217 3.97 21.21 -15.30
N THR A 218 4.20 20.75 -16.53
CA THR A 218 3.39 19.72 -17.18
C THR A 218 4.31 18.57 -17.59
N ALA A 219 3.85 17.33 -17.42
CA ALA A 219 4.58 16.14 -17.86
C ALA A 219 3.67 15.16 -18.60
N ASP A 220 4.30 14.26 -19.36
CA ASP A 220 3.65 13.29 -20.24
C ASP A 220 4.54 12.05 -20.37
N LEU A 221 3.96 10.85 -20.18
CA LEU A 221 4.62 9.56 -20.42
C LEU A 221 4.34 8.99 -21.83
N GLY A 222 3.49 9.64 -22.61
CA GLY A 222 3.11 9.25 -23.96
C GLY A 222 2.13 8.09 -24.04
N ASP A 223 1.54 7.68 -22.91
CA ASP A 223 0.61 6.55 -22.81
C ASP A 223 -0.44 6.73 -21.68
N ASP A 224 -1.21 5.68 -21.41
CA ASP A 224 -2.29 5.70 -20.41
C ASP A 224 -1.77 5.85 -18.96
N SER A 225 -0.47 5.84 -18.71
CA SER A 225 0.12 6.17 -17.40
C SER A 225 -0.23 7.59 -16.95
N ASN A 226 -0.59 8.46 -17.89
CA ASN A 226 -1.10 9.79 -17.59
C ASN A 226 -2.41 9.73 -16.75
N LEU A 227 -3.22 8.66 -16.86
CA LEU A 227 -4.38 8.45 -15.98
C LEU A 227 -3.95 8.23 -14.51
N CYS A 228 -2.85 7.52 -14.30
CA CYS A 228 -2.34 7.20 -12.97
C CYS A 228 -1.81 8.46 -12.28
N ILE A 229 -0.99 9.24 -12.99
CA ILE A 229 -0.32 10.40 -12.40
C ILE A 229 -1.28 11.56 -12.11
N LEU A 230 -2.49 11.61 -12.71
CA LEU A 230 -3.52 12.58 -12.30
C LEU A 230 -3.86 12.50 -10.80
N CYS A 231 -3.73 11.33 -10.19
CA CYS A 231 -3.89 11.14 -8.75
C CYS A 231 -2.53 11.04 -8.04
N HIS A 232 -1.58 10.33 -8.63
CA HIS A 232 -0.26 10.02 -8.07
C HIS A 232 0.82 11.10 -8.34
N GLN A 233 0.43 12.35 -8.62
CA GLN A 233 1.32 13.51 -8.80
C GLN A 233 1.67 14.25 -7.49
N GLY A 234 1.08 13.86 -6.36
CA GLY A 234 1.08 14.65 -5.14
C GLY A 234 0.14 15.87 -5.20
N ARG A 235 0.03 16.61 -4.09
CA ARG A 235 -0.87 17.77 -3.93
C ARG A 235 -0.15 19.07 -3.57
N ALA A 236 1.17 19.01 -3.42
CA ALA A 236 2.03 20.16 -3.19
C ALA A 236 3.36 19.95 -3.93
N SER A 237 4.12 21.02 -4.06
CA SER A 237 5.40 21.08 -4.77
C SER A 237 6.35 22.06 -4.09
N LYS A 238 7.56 22.22 -4.63
CA LYS A 238 8.45 23.35 -4.32
C LYS A 238 7.71 24.70 -4.29
N ALA A 239 6.88 24.98 -5.30
CA ALA A 239 6.13 26.23 -5.41
C ALA A 239 5.14 26.43 -4.25
N SER A 240 4.58 25.35 -3.71
CA SER A 240 3.68 25.41 -2.55
C SER A 240 4.41 25.84 -1.28
N VAL A 241 5.65 25.37 -1.08
CA VAL A 241 6.51 25.76 0.04
C VAL A 241 6.98 27.20 -0.13
N ASP A 242 7.43 27.59 -1.32
CA ASP A 242 7.84 28.97 -1.60
C ASP A 242 6.69 29.96 -1.38
N SER A 243 5.48 29.62 -1.83
CA SER A 243 4.28 30.41 -1.59
C SER A 243 3.97 30.56 -0.09
N ARG A 244 4.17 29.48 0.68
CA ARG A 244 4.01 29.50 2.14
C ARG A 244 5.01 30.44 2.80
N ILE A 245 6.28 30.38 2.40
CA ILE A 245 7.34 31.23 2.96
C ILE A 245 7.11 32.69 2.58
N ALA A 246 6.68 32.95 1.34
CA ALA A 246 6.40 34.31 0.85
C ALA A 246 5.18 34.97 1.52
N SER A 247 4.30 34.22 2.19
CA SER A 247 3.08 34.78 2.81
C SER A 247 3.34 35.61 4.08
N GLY A 248 4.56 35.64 4.61
CA GLY A 248 4.93 36.43 5.78
C GLY A 248 6.25 35.98 6.41
N ALA A 249 6.63 36.58 7.54
CA ALA A 249 7.90 36.31 8.22
C ALA A 249 7.95 34.98 9.01
N GLY A 250 6.89 34.16 8.95
CA GLY A 250 6.75 32.94 9.75
C GLY A 250 6.29 33.20 11.19
N PRO A 251 6.20 32.14 12.02
CA PRO A 251 6.50 30.74 11.68
C PRO A 251 5.39 30.11 10.83
N TYR A 252 5.72 29.05 10.09
CA TYR A 252 4.89 28.44 9.06
C TYR A 252 4.26 27.12 9.52
N SER A 253 3.06 26.79 9.03
CA SER A 253 2.56 25.42 9.17
C SER A 253 3.18 24.51 8.12
N PHE A 254 3.20 23.22 8.43
CA PHE A 254 3.62 22.19 7.49
C PHE A 254 2.83 22.24 6.16
N VAL A 255 3.51 21.86 5.08
CA VAL A 255 2.97 21.66 3.73
C VAL A 255 3.15 20.18 3.40
N ASN A 256 2.09 19.49 2.98
CA ASN A 256 2.14 18.04 2.74
C ASN A 256 2.07 17.74 1.25
N ILE A 257 3.04 16.99 0.72
CA ILE A 257 3.02 16.51 -0.68
C ILE A 257 1.89 15.52 -0.95
N HIS A 258 1.31 14.92 0.10
CA HIS A 258 0.27 13.87 0.01
C HIS A 258 0.80 12.53 -0.52
N TYR A 259 0.07 11.46 -0.22
CA TYR A 259 0.52 10.07 -0.32
C TYR A 259 0.73 9.59 -1.76
N TYR A 260 1.66 8.65 -1.93
CA TYR A 260 1.98 7.96 -3.18
C TYR A 260 2.18 8.92 -4.35
N ALA A 261 3.05 9.91 -4.16
CA ALA A 261 3.39 10.92 -5.15
C ALA A 261 4.40 10.37 -6.19
N ALA A 262 4.13 9.19 -6.72
CA ALA A 262 5.04 8.45 -7.61
C ALA A 262 5.42 9.28 -8.84
N GLY A 263 4.47 9.98 -9.46
CA GLY A 263 4.75 10.89 -10.58
C GLY A 263 5.71 12.01 -10.19
N ALA A 264 5.58 12.55 -8.98
CA ALA A 264 6.47 13.61 -8.49
C ALA A 264 7.91 13.11 -8.32
N SER A 265 8.09 11.88 -7.83
CA SER A 265 9.43 11.26 -7.72
C SER A 265 9.99 10.84 -9.08
N LEU A 266 9.19 10.16 -9.91
CA LEU A 266 9.60 9.62 -11.20
C LEU A 266 10.16 10.72 -12.08
N PHE A 267 9.43 11.84 -12.22
CA PHE A 267 9.81 12.98 -13.06
C PHE A 267 10.87 13.89 -12.41
N GLY A 268 11.05 13.85 -11.10
CA GLY A 268 12.06 14.64 -10.39
C GLY A 268 11.97 16.14 -10.70
N THR A 269 13.08 16.74 -11.13
CA THR A 269 13.18 18.18 -11.45
C THR A 269 12.30 18.63 -12.61
N ASP A 270 11.87 17.71 -13.48
CA ASP A 270 10.99 18.04 -14.60
C ASP A 270 9.60 18.51 -14.13
N VAL A 271 9.23 18.15 -12.89
CA VAL A 271 7.96 18.58 -12.25
C VAL A 271 8.13 19.24 -10.89
N GLN A 272 9.34 19.26 -10.33
CA GLN A 272 9.68 19.93 -9.05
C GLN A 272 8.75 19.54 -7.90
N GLY A 273 8.53 18.23 -7.79
CA GLY A 273 7.73 17.62 -6.73
C GLY A 273 8.32 17.88 -5.35
N GLY A 274 9.61 17.57 -5.18
CA GLY A 274 10.37 17.90 -3.98
C GLY A 274 10.75 19.37 -3.90
N TYR A 275 11.28 19.79 -2.74
CA TYR A 275 11.84 21.13 -2.57
C TYR A 275 13.31 21.15 -3.01
N GLU A 276 13.55 21.75 -4.17
CA GLU A 276 14.88 21.92 -4.73
C GLU A 276 15.56 23.21 -4.22
N TYR A 277 16.79 23.09 -3.72
CA TYR A 277 17.55 24.21 -3.18
C TYR A 277 18.25 25.00 -4.29
N SER A 278 18.39 26.31 -4.08
CA SER A 278 19.00 27.20 -5.06
C SER A 278 20.47 26.88 -5.30
N GLY A 279 20.89 26.85 -6.57
CA GLY A 279 22.28 26.56 -6.95
C GLY A 279 22.65 25.07 -6.97
N LYS A 280 21.70 24.19 -6.67
CA LYS A 280 21.85 22.73 -6.74
C LYS A 280 21.31 22.20 -8.06
N THR A 281 21.74 21.01 -8.45
CA THR A 281 21.24 20.28 -9.63
C THR A 281 20.52 19.03 -9.17
N TYR A 282 19.42 18.70 -9.83
CA TYR A 282 18.58 17.57 -9.46
C TYR A 282 18.28 16.72 -10.69
N SER A 283 18.11 15.43 -10.44
CA SER A 283 17.76 14.45 -11.46
C SER A 283 16.34 14.69 -11.99
N GLY A 284 16.20 14.61 -13.31
CA GLY A 284 14.91 14.65 -14.00
C GLY A 284 14.27 13.27 -14.05
N GLN A 285 13.43 13.05 -15.08
CA GLN A 285 12.73 11.78 -15.22
C GLN A 285 13.67 10.58 -15.23
N ASN A 286 13.42 9.63 -14.32
CA ASN A 286 14.04 8.32 -14.41
C ASN A 286 13.38 7.52 -15.55
N THR A 287 14.16 7.30 -16.60
CA THR A 287 13.74 6.56 -17.81
C THR A 287 14.18 5.11 -17.81
N PHE A 288 14.77 4.64 -16.69
CA PHE A 288 15.36 3.32 -16.55
C PHE A 288 16.23 2.93 -17.76
N PRO A 289 17.36 3.62 -18.03
CA PRO A 289 18.13 3.44 -19.27
C PRO A 289 18.56 1.98 -19.55
N GLY A 290 18.76 1.19 -18.48
CA GLY A 290 19.08 -0.24 -18.55
C GLY A 290 17.97 -1.11 -19.13
N HIS A 291 16.71 -0.66 -19.09
CA HIS A 291 15.56 -1.40 -19.61
C HIS A 291 15.37 -1.23 -21.12
N LYS A 292 16.11 -0.34 -21.78
CA LYS A 292 16.13 -0.16 -23.25
C LYS A 292 14.76 0.15 -23.87
N GLY A 293 13.95 0.99 -23.19
CA GLY A 293 12.63 1.44 -23.68
C GLY A 293 11.47 0.49 -23.36
N TYR A 294 11.63 -0.31 -22.31
CA TYR A 294 10.61 -1.16 -21.71
C TYR A 294 10.56 -0.86 -20.21
N PHE A 295 9.43 -1.09 -19.56
CA PHE A 295 9.29 -0.89 -18.11
C PHE A 295 9.74 0.52 -17.67
N ASP A 296 9.36 1.54 -18.46
CA ASP A 296 9.69 2.96 -18.25
C ASP A 296 8.45 3.84 -18.00
N THR A 297 7.26 3.25 -18.01
CA THR A 297 6.00 3.91 -17.65
C THR A 297 5.23 3.12 -16.58
N CYS A 298 4.25 3.76 -15.94
CA CYS A 298 3.49 3.19 -14.84
C CYS A 298 2.79 1.88 -15.25
N ILE A 299 2.13 1.88 -16.42
CA ILE A 299 1.34 0.73 -16.87
C ILE A 299 2.20 -0.46 -17.32
N GLU A 300 3.48 -0.23 -17.65
CA GLU A 300 4.38 -1.31 -18.07
C GLU A 300 4.82 -2.14 -16.88
N CYS A 301 5.11 -1.48 -15.75
CA CYS A 301 5.46 -2.14 -14.49
C CYS A 301 4.22 -2.65 -13.76
N HIS A 302 3.20 -1.80 -13.57
CA HIS A 302 2.04 -2.10 -12.71
C HIS A 302 0.85 -2.72 -13.46
N MET A 303 0.85 -2.80 -14.78
CA MET A 303 -0.28 -3.42 -15.52
C MET A 303 0.19 -4.37 -16.62
N SER A 304 1.50 -4.65 -16.67
CA SER A 304 2.11 -5.64 -17.56
C SER A 304 1.82 -5.41 -19.06
N THR A 305 1.58 -4.16 -19.48
CA THR A 305 1.09 -3.83 -20.83
C THR A 305 2.08 -4.14 -21.95
N ARG A 306 3.35 -4.36 -21.62
CA ARG A 306 4.39 -4.85 -22.56
C ARG A 306 4.43 -6.36 -22.69
N THR A 307 3.50 -7.08 -22.05
CA THR A 307 3.43 -8.54 -22.06
C THR A 307 2.12 -9.02 -22.69
N THR A 308 2.00 -10.32 -22.92
CA THR A 308 0.77 -10.91 -23.48
C THR A 308 -0.38 -10.99 -22.48
N THR A 309 -0.13 -10.68 -21.21
CA THR A 309 -1.10 -10.75 -20.13
C THR A 309 -1.30 -9.34 -19.58
N LEU A 310 -2.50 -8.78 -19.78
CA LEU A 310 -2.89 -7.54 -19.13
C LEU A 310 -3.29 -7.84 -17.69
N ASP A 311 -2.71 -7.10 -16.75
CA ASP A 311 -2.95 -7.24 -15.32
C ASP A 311 -3.61 -5.95 -14.76
N HIS A 312 -4.53 -6.10 -13.82
CA HIS A 312 -5.12 -5.00 -13.04
C HIS A 312 -4.53 -4.90 -11.62
N ASN A 313 -3.43 -5.60 -11.35
CA ASN A 313 -2.62 -5.40 -10.15
C ASN A 313 -1.90 -4.05 -10.16
N VAL A 314 -2.62 -3.00 -9.82
CA VAL A 314 -2.13 -1.62 -9.72
C VAL A 314 -1.22 -1.37 -8.52
N THR A 315 -0.94 -2.38 -7.69
CA THR A 315 -0.18 -2.19 -6.44
C THR A 315 1.27 -2.61 -6.57
N THR A 316 1.53 -3.86 -6.91
CA THR A 316 2.88 -4.42 -6.95
C THR A 316 3.15 -4.99 -8.33
N PRO A 317 4.26 -4.60 -8.99
CA PRO A 317 4.64 -5.19 -10.28
C PRO A 317 4.83 -6.71 -10.17
N ASN A 318 4.63 -7.41 -11.28
CA ASN A 318 4.79 -8.87 -11.29
C ASN A 318 6.30 -9.25 -11.24
N PRO A 319 6.75 -10.03 -10.24
CA PRO A 319 8.16 -10.35 -10.05
C PRO A 319 8.77 -11.15 -11.21
N ASN A 320 7.94 -11.88 -11.98
CA ASN A 320 8.39 -12.65 -13.15
C ASN A 320 9.07 -11.81 -14.23
N TYR A 321 8.84 -10.50 -14.26
CA TYR A 321 9.46 -9.60 -15.23
C TYR A 321 10.80 -9.02 -14.76
N CYS A 322 11.12 -9.14 -13.47
CA CYS A 322 12.24 -8.47 -12.85
C CYS A 322 13.33 -9.45 -12.40
N TYR A 323 12.94 -10.62 -11.86
CA TYR A 323 13.85 -11.53 -11.16
C TYR A 323 15.03 -12.03 -12.02
N LEU A 324 14.87 -12.17 -13.33
CA LEU A 324 15.97 -12.65 -14.20
C LEU A 324 17.16 -11.69 -14.27
N CYS A 325 16.91 -10.40 -14.11
CA CYS A 325 17.96 -9.37 -14.14
C CYS A 325 18.33 -8.91 -12.73
N HIS A 326 17.34 -8.80 -11.84
CA HIS A 326 17.50 -8.22 -10.50
C HIS A 326 17.57 -9.26 -9.37
N GLY A 327 17.22 -10.52 -9.62
CA GLY A 327 17.28 -11.58 -8.62
C GLY A 327 18.71 -11.94 -8.19
N THR A 328 19.71 -11.51 -8.95
CA THR A 328 21.12 -11.65 -8.60
C THR A 328 21.76 -10.37 -8.08
N ASP A 329 20.97 -9.31 -7.87
CA ASP A 329 21.49 -8.08 -7.24
C ASP A 329 22.06 -8.44 -5.86
N VAL A 330 23.17 -7.80 -5.49
CA VAL A 330 23.93 -8.14 -4.27
C VAL A 330 23.11 -7.97 -2.98
N SER A 331 22.10 -7.12 -3.03
CA SER A 331 21.18 -6.81 -1.93
C SER A 331 19.95 -7.72 -1.87
N GLN A 332 19.81 -8.69 -2.77
CA GLN A 332 18.72 -9.67 -2.68
C GLN A 332 18.89 -10.52 -1.42
N PRO A 333 17.82 -10.77 -0.64
CA PRO A 333 17.90 -11.59 0.55
C PRO A 333 18.22 -13.05 0.22
N ASN A 334 17.74 -13.53 -0.93
CA ASN A 334 18.01 -14.86 -1.47
C ASN A 334 18.48 -14.73 -2.94
N PRO A 335 19.76 -14.37 -3.20
CA PRO A 335 20.22 -14.12 -4.56
C PRO A 335 20.11 -15.35 -5.46
N GLY A 336 19.45 -15.22 -6.60
CA GLY A 336 19.23 -16.34 -7.51
C GLY A 336 18.32 -16.02 -8.69
N PHE A 337 17.86 -17.11 -9.32
CA PHE A 337 16.91 -17.08 -10.45
C PHE A 337 15.63 -17.82 -10.08
N ASP A 338 15.27 -17.83 -8.80
CA ASP A 338 13.98 -18.29 -8.33
C ASP A 338 13.09 -17.06 -8.12
N VAL A 339 11.90 -17.07 -8.71
CA VAL A 339 10.96 -15.94 -8.62
C VAL A 339 10.32 -15.86 -7.24
N ASP A 340 10.18 -17.00 -6.54
CA ASP A 340 9.57 -17.07 -5.22
C ASP A 340 10.50 -16.48 -4.13
N ASP A 341 11.80 -16.38 -4.44
CA ASP A 341 12.84 -15.81 -3.58
C ASP A 341 13.12 -14.32 -3.87
N PHE A 342 12.55 -13.76 -4.94
CA PHE A 342 12.83 -12.39 -5.40
C PHE A 342 12.07 -11.34 -4.60
N GLU A 343 12.78 -10.30 -4.16
CA GLU A 343 12.17 -9.14 -3.51
C GLU A 343 12.51 -7.83 -4.24
N PHE A 344 11.48 -7.01 -4.49
CA PHE A 344 11.66 -5.66 -5.07
C PHE A 344 12.54 -4.75 -4.20
N THR A 345 12.45 -4.91 -2.88
CA THR A 345 13.28 -4.22 -1.89
C THR A 345 14.76 -4.57 -2.03
N GLY A 346 15.09 -5.71 -2.63
CA GLY A 346 16.46 -6.14 -2.90
C GLY A 346 17.05 -5.60 -4.22
N ILE A 347 16.31 -4.81 -4.99
CA ILE A 347 16.81 -4.23 -6.25
C ILE A 347 17.93 -3.21 -5.95
N ARG A 348 19.09 -3.43 -6.58
CA ARG A 348 20.21 -2.49 -6.58
C ARG A 348 21.02 -2.64 -7.87
N PRO A 349 20.93 -1.67 -8.80
CA PRO A 349 21.82 -1.61 -9.94
C PRO A 349 23.28 -1.50 -9.48
N THR A 350 24.19 -2.23 -10.13
CA THR A 350 25.64 -2.21 -9.81
C THR A 350 26.31 -0.83 -9.88
N THR A 351 25.67 0.14 -10.53
CA THR A 351 26.15 1.53 -10.64
C THR A 351 25.65 2.43 -9.52
N ALA A 352 24.79 1.95 -8.64
CA ALA A 352 24.26 2.73 -7.53
C ALA A 352 25.40 3.13 -6.57
N PRO A 353 25.55 4.43 -6.26
CA PRO A 353 26.51 4.89 -5.27
C PRO A 353 26.10 4.43 -3.86
N ASP A 354 27.05 4.55 -2.94
CA ASP A 354 26.80 4.58 -1.49
C ASP A 354 26.14 5.93 -1.18
N TYR A 355 24.81 5.98 -1.17
CA TYR A 355 24.05 7.21 -1.03
C TYR A 355 24.16 7.77 0.39
N ASP A 356 24.07 6.92 1.42
CA ASP A 356 24.12 7.35 2.82
C ASP A 356 25.54 7.44 3.42
N GLY A 357 26.56 7.06 2.64
CA GLY A 357 27.97 7.28 2.97
C GLY A 357 28.48 6.42 4.12
N ASP A 358 27.80 5.33 4.46
CA ASP A 358 28.19 4.43 5.55
C ASP A 358 29.27 3.41 5.13
N GLY A 359 29.59 3.35 3.83
CA GLY A 359 30.57 2.45 3.22
C GLY A 359 30.02 1.12 2.72
N ASN A 360 28.72 0.86 2.87
CA ASN A 360 28.07 -0.40 2.52
C ASN A 360 27.38 -0.36 1.14
N VAL A 361 28.18 -0.62 0.10
CA VAL A 361 27.66 -0.74 -1.28
C VAL A 361 26.91 -2.05 -1.58
N THR A 362 26.57 -2.84 -0.56
CA THR A 362 25.89 -4.15 -0.73
C THR A 362 24.46 -4.17 -0.23
N GLU A 363 24.02 -3.16 0.52
CA GLU A 363 22.62 -3.04 0.90
C GLU A 363 21.76 -2.48 -0.23
N SER A 364 20.44 -2.59 -0.08
CA SER A 364 19.52 -2.15 -1.12
C SER A 364 19.42 -0.64 -1.22
N LEU A 365 18.96 -0.16 -2.37
CA LEU A 365 18.60 1.26 -2.54
C LEU A 365 17.56 1.74 -1.52
N GLN A 366 16.69 0.84 -1.05
CA GLN A 366 15.74 1.19 0.00
C GLN A 366 16.47 1.51 1.32
N ALA A 367 17.47 0.72 1.68
CA ALA A 367 18.22 0.90 2.91
C ALA A 367 19.10 2.16 2.85
N GLU A 368 19.73 2.40 1.70
CA GLU A 368 20.45 3.65 1.37
C GLU A 368 19.58 4.91 1.58
N ILE A 369 18.35 4.91 1.04
CA ILE A 369 17.42 6.03 1.26
C ILE A 369 16.98 6.12 2.73
N ALA A 370 16.80 4.98 3.41
CA ALA A 370 16.44 4.95 4.83
C ALA A 370 17.54 5.51 5.73
N GLY A 371 18.82 5.28 5.40
CA GLY A 371 19.96 5.89 6.08
C GLY A 371 19.94 7.41 5.97
N LEU A 372 19.77 7.94 4.75
CA LEU A 372 19.62 9.39 4.53
C LEU A 372 18.40 9.99 5.23
N GLN A 373 17.27 9.26 5.28
CA GLN A 373 16.09 9.67 6.04
C GLN A 373 16.39 9.80 7.53
N ALA A 374 17.11 8.83 8.12
CA ALA A 374 17.48 8.84 9.52
C ALA A 374 18.42 10.00 9.85
N VAL A 375 19.41 10.28 8.98
CA VAL A 375 20.30 11.44 9.14
C VAL A 375 19.51 12.74 9.04
N LEU A 376 18.69 12.93 8.00
CA LEU A 376 17.91 14.15 7.84
C LEU A 376 16.95 14.38 9.02
N TYR A 377 16.29 13.34 9.52
CA TYR A 377 15.42 13.48 10.70
C TYR A 377 16.22 13.94 11.92
N SER A 378 17.39 13.36 12.16
CA SER A 378 18.28 13.75 13.26
C SER A 378 18.71 15.22 13.13
N GLU A 379 19.03 15.68 11.92
CA GLU A 379 19.39 17.08 11.66
C GLU A 379 18.20 18.03 11.85
N ILE A 380 16.99 17.63 11.45
CA ILE A 380 15.76 18.40 11.72
C ILE A 380 15.57 18.58 13.24
N GLN A 381 15.78 17.52 14.03
CA GLN A 381 15.66 17.58 15.50
C GLN A 381 16.76 18.46 16.12
N ALA A 382 18.00 18.31 15.67
CA ALA A 382 19.13 19.11 16.14
C ALA A 382 18.93 20.60 15.82
N TYR A 383 18.52 20.93 14.58
CA TYR A 383 18.21 22.29 14.16
C TYR A 383 17.04 22.88 14.97
N GLY A 384 15.96 22.11 15.16
CA GLY A 384 14.83 22.53 15.99
C GLY A 384 15.28 22.87 17.41
N THR A 385 16.10 22.01 18.02
CA THR A 385 16.66 22.25 19.36
C THR A 385 17.53 23.50 19.40
N ALA A 386 18.43 23.66 18.43
CA ALA A 386 19.35 24.82 18.36
C ALA A 386 18.61 26.16 18.15
N THR A 387 17.48 26.14 17.46
CA THR A 387 16.62 27.31 17.22
C THR A 387 15.55 27.52 18.31
N GLY A 388 15.55 26.70 19.36
CA GLY A 388 14.62 26.82 20.49
C GLY A 388 13.20 26.31 20.19
N SER A 389 13.05 25.51 19.14
CA SER A 389 11.80 24.88 18.71
C SER A 389 12.04 23.39 18.42
N PRO A 390 12.22 22.54 19.45
CA PRO A 390 12.40 21.11 19.22
C PRO A 390 11.15 20.47 18.59
N VAL A 391 11.35 19.41 17.82
CA VAL A 391 10.33 18.82 16.95
C VAL A 391 10.39 17.29 16.97
N ALA A 392 9.23 16.65 16.88
CA ALA A 392 9.07 15.22 16.69
C ALA A 392 8.12 14.94 15.52
N TYR A 393 8.35 13.80 14.85
CA TYR A 393 7.55 13.32 13.73
C TYR A 393 6.70 12.10 14.11
N ASP A 394 5.45 12.06 13.66
CA ASP A 394 4.59 10.88 13.73
C ASP A 394 3.88 10.67 12.38
N ALA A 395 4.23 9.59 11.68
CA ALA A 395 3.68 9.24 10.38
C ALA A 395 2.16 8.95 10.42
N SER A 396 1.62 8.59 11.59
CA SER A 396 0.24 8.14 11.82
C SER A 396 -0.71 9.25 12.28
N SER A 397 -0.17 10.39 12.71
CA SER A 397 -0.95 11.51 13.25
C SER A 397 -0.82 12.74 12.39
N TYR A 398 -1.92 13.28 11.85
CA TYR A 398 -1.90 14.60 11.21
C TYR A 398 -1.79 15.71 12.28
N PRO A 399 -0.94 16.76 12.12
CA PRO A 399 -0.23 17.20 10.91
C PRO A 399 1.22 16.69 10.77
N TYR A 400 1.51 15.49 11.28
CA TYR A 400 2.78 14.75 11.28
C TYR A 400 3.89 15.33 12.12
N TRP A 401 3.87 16.63 12.39
CA TRP A 401 4.93 17.32 13.11
C TRP A 401 4.41 17.99 14.38
N PHE A 402 5.04 17.66 15.50
CA PHE A 402 4.64 18.08 16.84
C PHE A 402 5.84 18.70 17.56
N LYS A 403 5.55 19.57 18.51
CA LYS A 403 6.60 20.15 19.37
C LYS A 403 7.13 19.08 20.30
N ASP A 404 8.44 18.87 20.32
CA ASP A 404 9.09 17.97 21.28
C ASP A 404 9.46 18.77 22.54
N THR A 405 8.50 18.96 23.43
CA THR A 405 8.65 19.86 24.58
C THR A 405 9.62 19.33 25.64
N ASN A 406 9.86 18.02 25.67
CA ASN A 406 10.74 17.38 26.63
C ASN A 406 12.09 16.93 26.01
N GLY A 407 12.26 17.07 24.69
CA GLY A 407 13.49 16.79 23.97
C GLY A 407 13.82 15.30 23.84
N ASN A 408 12.82 14.42 23.90
CA ASN A 408 13.02 12.97 23.84
C ASN A 408 12.94 12.41 22.41
N GLY A 409 12.60 13.25 21.43
CA GLY A 409 12.49 12.91 20.02
C GLY A 409 11.26 12.10 19.63
N VAL A 410 10.29 11.93 20.53
CA VAL A 410 9.03 11.21 20.26
C VAL A 410 7.83 12.11 20.52
N VAL A 411 6.71 11.83 19.86
CA VAL A 411 5.47 12.59 20.05
C VAL A 411 4.76 12.14 21.31
N ASP A 412 4.59 13.05 22.28
CA ASP A 412 3.95 12.79 23.56
C ASP A 412 2.54 13.40 23.69
N SER A 413 1.75 12.84 24.62
CA SER A 413 0.44 13.38 24.95
C SER A 413 0.53 14.81 25.51
N GLY A 414 -0.14 15.75 24.85
CA GLY A 414 -0.12 17.17 25.21
C GLY A 414 0.83 18.02 24.35
N GLU A 415 1.59 17.40 23.46
CA GLU A 415 2.43 18.10 22.50
C GLU A 415 1.60 18.67 21.36
N ALA A 416 1.64 20.00 21.22
CA ALA A 416 0.91 20.71 20.20
C ALA A 416 1.58 20.60 18.83
N SER A 417 0.84 20.93 17.77
CA SER A 417 1.41 20.99 16.42
C SER A 417 2.60 21.95 16.34
N TYR A 418 3.61 21.53 15.57
CA TYR A 418 4.82 22.29 15.34
C TYR A 418 4.62 23.40 14.29
N LYS A 419 5.43 24.45 14.39
CA LYS A 419 5.52 25.51 13.38
C LYS A 419 6.98 25.72 13.01
N PHE A 420 7.25 25.78 11.72
CA PHE A 420 8.60 25.81 11.15
C PHE A 420 9.07 27.24 10.89
N ASP A 421 10.37 27.47 10.95
CA ASP A 421 10.95 28.57 10.18
C ASP A 421 11.07 28.18 8.69
N ALA A 422 11.65 29.06 7.88
CA ALA A 422 11.73 28.83 6.44
C ALA A 422 12.65 27.65 6.08
N GLU A 423 13.80 27.49 6.73
CA GLU A 423 14.78 26.45 6.39
C GLU A 423 14.29 25.07 6.86
N CYS A 424 13.80 24.97 8.09
CA CYS A 424 13.28 23.72 8.63
C CYS A 424 12.02 23.25 7.87
N LEU A 425 11.19 24.17 7.35
CA LEU A 425 10.03 23.80 6.52
C LEU A 425 10.45 23.08 5.22
N LYS A 426 11.52 23.54 4.56
CA LYS A 426 12.01 22.95 3.30
C LYS A 426 12.53 21.53 3.56
N ALA A 427 13.35 21.37 4.60
CA ALA A 427 13.89 20.07 5.01
C ALA A 427 12.78 19.10 5.43
N ALA A 428 11.83 19.55 6.26
CA ALA A 428 10.69 18.74 6.68
C ALA A 428 9.79 18.31 5.50
N TYR A 429 9.67 19.17 4.49
CA TYR A 429 8.94 18.84 3.26
C TYR A 429 9.63 17.73 2.46
N ASN A 430 10.96 17.79 2.30
CA ASN A 430 11.71 16.75 1.61
C ASN A 430 11.74 15.42 2.40
N TYR A 431 11.85 15.49 3.73
CA TYR A 431 11.69 14.32 4.59
C TYR A 431 10.34 13.65 4.37
N GLN A 432 9.24 14.42 4.43
CA GLN A 432 7.90 13.90 4.13
C GLN A 432 7.79 13.35 2.71
N THR A 433 8.40 14.00 1.72
CA THR A 433 8.38 13.55 0.33
C THR A 433 8.98 12.16 0.19
N SER A 434 10.13 11.93 0.81
CA SER A 434 10.77 10.61 0.80
C SER A 434 9.95 9.52 1.51
N LEU A 435 9.15 9.87 2.52
CA LEU A 435 8.33 8.92 3.28
C LEU A 435 6.96 8.65 2.63
N LYS A 436 6.39 9.65 1.97
CA LYS A 436 5.08 9.55 1.32
C LYS A 436 5.18 9.04 -0.12
N GLU A 437 6.39 8.79 -0.60
CA GLU A 437 6.67 8.02 -1.81
C GLU A 437 7.56 6.81 -1.46
N PRO A 438 6.99 5.74 -0.87
CA PRO A 438 7.77 4.64 -0.29
C PRO A 438 8.55 3.83 -1.33
N ALA A 439 8.23 3.94 -2.62
CA ALA A 439 8.95 3.30 -3.72
C ALA A 439 9.89 4.28 -4.45
N GLY A 440 10.20 5.44 -3.85
CA GLY A 440 11.15 6.42 -4.40
C GLY A 440 12.53 5.83 -4.70
N TYR A 441 12.94 4.79 -3.97
CA TYR A 441 14.18 4.05 -4.21
C TYR A 441 14.21 3.26 -5.53
N ILE A 442 13.05 2.98 -6.13
CA ILE A 442 12.92 2.43 -7.50
C ILE A 442 12.58 3.55 -8.48
N HIS A 443 11.58 4.37 -8.15
CA HIS A 443 11.07 5.38 -9.06
C HIS A 443 12.12 6.41 -9.46
N ASN A 444 12.91 6.94 -8.52
CA ASN A 444 14.02 7.86 -8.79
C ASN A 444 14.95 8.00 -7.57
N PRO A 445 15.79 7.00 -7.29
CA PRO A 445 16.65 7.00 -6.09
C PRO A 445 17.60 8.21 -6.07
N ASP A 446 18.15 8.60 -7.23
CA ASP A 446 19.02 9.78 -7.36
C ASP A 446 18.30 11.03 -6.87
N TYR A 447 17.11 11.33 -7.41
CA TYR A 447 16.36 12.52 -7.02
C TYR A 447 16.02 12.54 -5.53
N ILE A 448 15.58 11.41 -4.97
CA ILE A 448 15.25 11.33 -3.54
C ILE A 448 16.49 11.55 -2.68
N ALA A 449 17.62 10.91 -3.00
CA ALA A 449 18.86 11.08 -2.26
C ALA A 449 19.37 12.53 -2.33
N GLU A 450 19.32 13.17 -3.49
CA GLU A 450 19.72 14.57 -3.69
C GLU A 450 18.90 15.54 -2.83
N LEU A 451 17.58 15.34 -2.74
CA LEU A 451 16.70 16.13 -1.88
C LEU A 451 17.04 15.98 -0.40
N LEU A 452 17.35 14.75 0.03
CA LEU A 452 17.69 14.45 1.43
C LEU A 452 19.03 15.07 1.82
N VAL A 453 20.08 14.85 1.03
CA VAL A 453 21.42 15.39 1.29
C VAL A 453 21.44 16.92 1.28
N ASP A 454 20.80 17.57 0.31
CA ASP A 454 20.79 19.04 0.32
C ASP A 454 19.95 19.61 1.47
N SER A 455 18.96 18.86 1.97
CA SER A 455 18.24 19.24 3.19
C SER A 455 19.11 19.11 4.44
N ILE A 456 19.94 18.07 4.52
CA ILE A 456 20.96 17.90 5.57
C ILE A 456 21.92 19.10 5.55
N GLU A 457 22.48 19.44 4.39
CA GLU A 457 23.40 20.57 4.24
C GLU A 457 22.73 21.90 4.61
N ALA A 458 21.47 22.13 4.18
CA ALA A 458 20.75 23.37 4.46
C ALA A 458 20.50 23.59 5.96
N LEU A 459 20.40 22.52 6.75
CA LEU A 459 20.29 22.58 8.21
C LEU A 459 21.65 22.66 8.91
N GLY A 460 22.76 22.60 8.17
CA GLY A 460 24.12 22.68 8.68
C GLY A 460 24.76 21.33 9.01
N GLY A 461 24.15 20.22 8.57
CA GLY A 461 24.72 18.88 8.71
C GLY A 461 25.96 18.66 7.83
N ASP A 462 26.80 17.71 8.21
CA ASP A 462 28.00 17.34 7.45
C ASP A 462 27.63 16.45 6.26
N VAL A 463 28.04 16.87 5.06
CA VAL A 463 27.79 16.17 3.80
C VAL A 463 29.04 15.62 3.14
N ALA A 464 30.20 15.67 3.82
CA ALA A 464 31.48 15.22 3.26
C ALA A 464 31.52 13.73 2.90
N ALA A 465 30.67 12.91 3.52
CA ALA A 465 30.56 11.48 3.24
C ALA A 465 29.88 11.20 1.88
N TYR A 466 29.00 12.09 1.41
CA TYR A 466 28.18 11.88 0.22
C TYR A 466 28.93 12.31 -1.06
N THR A 467 30.07 11.69 -1.35
CA THR A 467 30.97 12.12 -2.45
C THR A 467 30.39 12.07 -3.86
N TRP A 468 29.23 11.42 -4.02
CA TRP A 468 28.44 11.38 -5.25
C TRP A 468 27.58 12.64 -5.45
N ARG A 469 27.34 13.43 -4.38
CA ARG A 469 26.61 14.69 -4.35
C ARG A 469 27.56 15.89 -4.40
#